data_AF-A0A2D6LRS3-F1
#
_entry.id   AF-A0A2D6LRS3-F1
#
_cell.length_a   1.000
_cell.length_b   1.000
_cell.length_c   1.000
_cell.angle_alpha   90.00
_cell.angle_beta   90.00
_cell.angle_gamma   90.00
#
_symmetry.space_group_name_H-M   'P 1'
#
loop_
_entity.id
_entity.type
_entity.pdbx_description
1 polymer ?
#
loop_
_entity_poly.entity_id
_entity_poly.type
_entity_poly.pdbx_seq_one_letter_code
_entity_poly.pdbx_strand_id
1 'polypeptide(L)'
;MNSLVFPIGIDNVKSLNGETLTFRSKKLLNATFDTGGAPTATITSPANFTFETEGKSSPSTLESPKINYIVFATNSAASLANSAGSITSGTNYIAAGELVDVSIGINSGTSLTLTPTRNGNTFTAGTFTAKVYATLNTTVEDKKTKTLVSATVPAAGADIKNAASTLTMSGDTNNTNRLANGQFLIAPFTGTQSLLVSDIFQINSIIEAEDADGTAASTQFSSALLTAAVGNTAHVNNITSRYIFNNGQKDNFLDHGSITLKAGQTKPANTIFVLFDYFEHSETDGFASGESYTNITYEQIPAFISPTTGVRKELRDSIDFRPLKSIGSTGTLPTTFVTIPDADTNMTANVVSYLGRKDKLALTKDRVFSVIEGVSSDEPILP
;
A
#
# COMPACT_ATOMS: atom_id res chain seq x y z
N MET A 1 12.05 -2.57 -13.33
CA MET A 1 10.61 -2.53 -13.67
C MET A 1 9.90 -3.10 -12.44
N ASN A 2 9.67 -2.27 -11.42
CA ASN A 2 9.35 -2.72 -10.06
C ASN A 2 7.96 -2.23 -9.67
N SER A 3 6.93 -2.78 -10.31
CA SER A 3 5.53 -2.43 -10.04
C SER A 3 4.93 -3.43 -9.06
N LEU A 4 4.27 -2.95 -8.02
CA LEU A 4 3.47 -3.76 -7.09
C LEU A 4 1.97 -3.75 -7.45
N VAL A 5 1.63 -3.27 -8.64
CA VAL A 5 0.31 -3.41 -9.28
C VAL A 5 0.35 -4.53 -10.31
N PHE A 6 -0.43 -5.58 -10.08
CA PHE A 6 -0.48 -6.80 -10.89
C PHE A 6 -1.84 -6.92 -11.58
N PRO A 7 -1.93 -6.69 -12.90
CA PRO A 7 -3.17 -6.93 -13.63
C PRO A 7 -3.60 -8.38 -13.50
N ILE A 8 -4.90 -8.62 -13.31
CA ILE A 8 -5.47 -9.97 -13.20
C ILE A 8 -5.44 -10.70 -14.54
N GLY A 9 -5.40 -9.95 -15.65
CA GLY A 9 -5.33 -10.49 -17.01
C GLY A 9 -6.69 -10.68 -17.69
N ILE A 10 -7.77 -10.33 -17.01
CA ILE A 10 -9.12 -10.17 -17.57
C ILE A 10 -9.67 -8.81 -17.18
N ASP A 11 -10.53 -8.26 -18.04
CA ASP A 11 -11.19 -6.99 -17.80
C ASP A 11 -12.55 -7.19 -17.10
N ASN A 12 -13.05 -6.12 -16.48
CA ASN A 12 -14.36 -6.08 -15.82
C ASN A 12 -14.49 -7.06 -14.64
N VAL A 13 -13.43 -7.22 -13.85
CA VAL A 13 -13.42 -8.00 -12.63
C VAL A 13 -14.39 -7.41 -11.62
N LYS A 14 -15.39 -8.19 -11.24
CA LYS A 14 -16.37 -7.85 -10.20
C LYS A 14 -15.83 -8.14 -8.81
N SER A 15 -15.27 -9.32 -8.62
CA SER A 15 -14.77 -9.78 -7.32
C SER A 15 -13.75 -10.90 -7.46
N LEU A 16 -13.01 -11.16 -6.38
CA LEU A 16 -12.16 -12.35 -6.24
C LEU A 16 -12.94 -13.55 -5.64
N ASN A 17 -14.26 -13.59 -5.88
CA ASN A 17 -15.17 -14.65 -5.44
C ASN A 17 -15.16 -14.99 -3.94
N GLY A 18 -14.69 -14.10 -3.07
CA GLY A 18 -14.53 -14.38 -1.63
C GLY A 18 -13.42 -15.40 -1.30
N GLU A 19 -12.67 -15.84 -2.30
CA GLU A 19 -11.57 -16.80 -2.16
C GLU A 19 -10.25 -16.07 -1.89
N THR A 20 -9.43 -16.67 -1.06
CA THR A 20 -8.18 -16.05 -0.60
C THR A 20 -7.12 -15.99 -1.67
N LEU A 21 -6.51 -14.82 -1.81
CA LEU A 21 -5.33 -14.62 -2.64
C LEU A 21 -4.16 -15.41 -2.05
N THR A 22 -3.60 -16.33 -2.84
CA THR A 22 -2.45 -17.13 -2.42
C THR A 22 -1.25 -16.81 -3.30
N PHE A 23 -0.11 -16.62 -2.65
CA PHE A 23 1.18 -16.31 -3.24
C PHE A 23 2.29 -16.72 -2.27
N ARG A 24 3.54 -16.64 -2.72
CA ARG A 24 4.70 -16.82 -1.84
C ARG A 24 5.28 -15.47 -1.46
N SER A 25 5.77 -15.35 -0.23
CA SER A 25 6.47 -14.16 0.24
C SER A 25 7.75 -14.53 0.95
N LYS A 26 8.79 -13.71 0.77
CA LYS A 26 10.02 -13.84 1.56
C LYS A 26 9.88 -13.10 2.88
N LYS A 27 10.26 -13.76 3.98
CA LYS A 27 10.25 -13.19 5.34
C LYS A 27 11.59 -13.35 6.03
N LEU A 28 11.89 -12.36 6.87
CA LEU A 28 13.05 -12.39 7.75
C LEU A 28 12.57 -12.72 9.17
N LEU A 29 12.98 -13.88 9.68
CA LEU A 29 12.61 -14.37 11.01
C LEU A 29 13.82 -14.35 11.94
N ASN A 30 13.57 -14.16 13.24
CA ASN A 30 14.61 -14.30 14.26
C ASN A 30 14.72 -15.76 14.68
N ALA A 31 15.95 -16.25 14.87
CA ALA A 31 16.20 -17.56 15.44
C ALA A 31 17.23 -17.43 16.57
N THR A 32 16.92 -18.01 17.72
CA THR A 32 17.85 -18.14 18.84
C THR A 32 18.20 -19.59 19.00
N PHE A 33 19.48 -19.92 18.83
CA PHE A 33 20.00 -21.27 19.01
C PHE A 33 20.49 -21.42 20.45
N ASP A 34 19.64 -21.98 21.30
CA ASP A 34 19.94 -22.20 22.73
C ASP A 34 19.06 -23.31 23.31
N THR A 35 19.68 -24.32 23.93
CA THR A 35 18.97 -25.45 24.54
C THR A 35 19.65 -26.01 25.80
N GLY A 36 20.68 -25.35 26.34
CA GLY A 36 21.50 -25.94 27.42
C GLY A 36 22.23 -27.24 27.03
N GLY A 37 22.28 -27.56 25.73
CA GLY A 37 22.90 -28.73 25.11
C GLY A 37 23.18 -28.46 23.62
N ALA A 38 22.94 -29.44 22.74
CA ALA A 38 23.11 -29.27 21.30
C ALA A 38 22.21 -28.12 20.79
N PRO A 39 22.79 -27.03 20.23
CA PRO A 39 22.03 -25.84 19.89
C PRO A 39 20.96 -26.16 18.85
N THR A 40 19.71 -25.83 19.12
CA THR A 40 18.64 -25.82 18.11
C THR A 40 17.84 -24.53 18.26
N ALA A 41 17.15 -24.14 17.19
CA ALA A 41 16.22 -23.02 17.19
C ALA A 41 14.87 -23.45 16.66
N THR A 42 13.79 -23.09 17.33
CA THR A 42 12.45 -23.22 16.78
C THR A 42 12.00 -21.88 16.23
N ILE A 43 11.59 -21.87 14.96
CA ILE A 43 10.98 -20.70 14.33
C ILE A 43 9.50 -20.97 14.08
N THR A 44 8.71 -19.90 14.14
CA THR A 44 7.26 -19.93 13.88
C THR A 44 6.96 -18.97 12.74
N SER A 45 6.09 -19.37 11.81
CA SER A 45 5.66 -18.50 10.74
C SER A 45 4.81 -17.34 11.29
N PRO A 46 4.83 -16.16 10.65
CA PRO A 46 3.84 -15.12 10.94
C PRO A 46 2.41 -15.62 10.70
N ALA A 47 1.43 -14.92 11.27
CA ALA A 47 0.02 -15.20 11.00
C ALA A 47 -0.26 -15.22 9.49
N ASN A 48 -1.15 -16.13 9.06
CA ASN A 48 -1.53 -16.35 7.67
C ASN A 48 -0.42 -16.84 6.73
N PHE A 49 0.71 -17.30 7.26
CA PHE A 49 1.78 -17.91 6.48
C PHE A 49 2.08 -19.33 6.94
N THR A 50 2.44 -20.19 6.00
CA THR A 50 3.05 -21.50 6.26
C THR A 50 4.41 -21.62 5.62
N PHE A 51 5.25 -22.46 6.21
CA PHE A 51 6.57 -22.79 5.70
C PHE A 51 6.49 -23.70 4.45
N GLU A 52 7.42 -23.50 3.52
CA GLU A 52 7.65 -24.44 2.43
C GLU A 52 8.29 -25.73 2.96
N THR A 53 7.58 -26.86 2.85
CA THR A 53 8.00 -28.15 3.42
C THR A 53 8.44 -29.19 2.39
N GLU A 54 8.68 -28.79 1.13
CA GLU A 54 9.02 -29.72 0.03
C GLU A 54 7.94 -30.80 -0.20
N GLY A 55 6.68 -30.50 0.15
CA GLY A 55 5.58 -31.45 0.12
C GLY A 55 5.58 -32.48 1.26
N LYS A 56 6.49 -32.36 2.23
CA LYS A 56 6.56 -33.25 3.40
C LYS A 56 5.66 -32.78 4.54
N SER A 57 5.26 -33.73 5.38
CA SER A 57 4.48 -33.51 6.60
C SER A 57 5.27 -33.88 7.86
N SER A 58 4.83 -33.37 9.01
CA SER A 58 5.45 -33.69 10.30
C SER A 58 5.18 -35.16 10.72
N PRO A 59 6.13 -35.83 11.40
CA PRO A 59 7.52 -35.41 11.63
C PRO A 59 8.41 -35.82 10.44
N SER A 60 9.15 -34.86 9.88
CA SER A 60 10.13 -35.15 8.83
C SER A 60 11.21 -34.07 8.76
N THR A 61 12.22 -34.28 7.91
CA THR A 61 13.33 -33.35 7.68
C THR A 61 13.38 -32.98 6.20
N LEU A 62 13.63 -31.69 5.92
CA LEU A 62 13.82 -31.18 4.56
C LEU A 62 15.10 -31.76 3.95
N GLU A 63 15.06 -32.06 2.66
CA GLU A 63 16.21 -32.61 1.90
C GLU A 63 17.04 -31.51 1.29
N SER A 64 16.41 -30.41 0.86
CA SER A 64 17.05 -29.29 0.19
C SER A 64 16.63 -27.94 0.82
N PRO A 65 16.81 -27.75 2.15
CA PRO A 65 16.33 -26.57 2.85
C PRO A 65 16.86 -25.25 2.27
N LYS A 66 18.06 -25.27 1.66
CA LYS A 66 18.71 -24.08 1.08
C LYS A 66 17.94 -23.43 -0.07
N ILE A 67 16.97 -24.13 -0.66
CA ILE A 67 16.10 -23.55 -1.71
C ILE A 67 15.19 -22.47 -1.12
N ASN A 68 14.66 -22.70 0.09
CA ASN A 68 13.65 -21.84 0.70
C ASN A 68 14.14 -21.14 1.97
N TYR A 69 15.27 -21.54 2.53
CA TYR A 69 15.78 -21.06 3.81
C TYR A 69 17.26 -20.70 3.73
N ILE A 70 17.57 -19.45 4.05
CA ILE A 70 18.94 -18.98 4.24
C ILE A 70 19.07 -18.51 5.69
N VAL A 71 20.01 -19.11 6.42
CA VAL A 71 20.28 -18.78 7.83
C VAL A 71 21.63 -18.09 7.91
N PHE A 72 21.69 -16.95 8.57
CA PHE A 72 22.94 -16.25 8.83
C PHE A 72 23.03 -15.82 10.29
N ALA A 73 24.21 -16.01 10.88
CA ALA A 73 24.44 -15.68 12.28
C ALA A 73 24.50 -14.15 12.48
N THR A 74 23.79 -13.64 13.47
CA THR A 74 23.81 -12.21 13.83
C THR A 74 24.86 -11.87 14.87
N ASN A 75 25.34 -12.87 15.61
CA ASN A 75 26.48 -12.76 16.49
C ASN A 75 27.37 -14.00 16.33
N SER A 76 28.62 -13.88 16.77
CA SER A 76 29.52 -15.04 16.79
C SER A 76 29.11 -15.99 17.90
N ALA A 77 29.23 -17.30 17.65
CA ALA A 77 28.81 -18.31 18.59
C ALA A 77 29.65 -18.30 19.88
N ALA A 78 28.99 -18.57 21.01
CA ALA A 78 29.58 -18.67 22.33
C ALA A 78 29.53 -20.12 22.83
N SER A 79 30.60 -20.56 23.50
CA SER A 79 30.71 -21.90 24.11
C SER A 79 30.39 -23.06 23.15
N LEU A 80 30.65 -22.87 21.85
CA LEU A 80 30.36 -23.86 20.83
C LEU A 80 31.23 -25.10 21.05
N ALA A 81 30.64 -26.28 20.91
CA ALA A 81 31.36 -27.54 21.00
C ALA A 81 30.77 -28.58 20.04
N ASN A 82 31.57 -29.57 19.68
CA ASN A 82 31.12 -30.80 19.03
C ASN A 82 31.75 -32.01 19.74
N SER A 83 31.61 -33.20 19.15
CA SER A 83 32.21 -34.43 19.70
C SER A 83 33.74 -34.39 19.84
N ALA A 84 34.44 -33.51 19.12
CA ALA A 84 35.88 -33.31 19.23
C ALA A 84 36.29 -32.28 20.32
N GLY A 85 35.32 -31.60 20.94
CA GLY A 85 35.55 -30.65 22.04
C GLY A 85 35.10 -29.22 21.71
N SER A 86 35.66 -28.26 22.45
CA SER A 86 35.30 -26.84 22.33
C SER A 86 35.84 -26.21 21.04
N ILE A 87 35.02 -25.35 20.43
CA ILE A 87 35.28 -24.65 19.18
C ILE A 87 35.23 -23.14 19.46
N THR A 88 36.38 -22.50 19.42
CA THR A 88 36.52 -21.05 19.66
C THR A 88 36.97 -20.26 18.43
N SER A 89 37.46 -20.96 17.39
CA SER A 89 37.92 -20.39 16.12
C SER A 89 38.05 -21.49 15.05
N GLY A 90 38.36 -21.11 13.81
CA GLY A 90 38.63 -22.03 12.70
C GLY A 90 37.39 -22.39 11.87
N THR A 91 37.51 -23.39 11.00
CA THR A 91 36.51 -23.71 9.96
C THR A 91 35.17 -24.21 10.51
N ASN A 92 35.17 -24.76 11.73
CA ASN A 92 33.96 -25.23 12.41
C ASN A 92 33.30 -24.16 13.31
N TYR A 93 33.95 -23.01 13.49
CA TYR A 93 33.39 -21.89 14.25
C TYR A 93 32.34 -21.14 13.42
N ILE A 94 31.32 -20.59 14.09
CA ILE A 94 30.31 -19.73 13.47
C ILE A 94 30.57 -18.30 13.91
N ALA A 95 30.97 -17.44 12.97
CA ALA A 95 31.19 -16.02 13.22
C ALA A 95 29.96 -15.18 12.84
N ALA A 96 29.84 -13.99 13.44
CA ALA A 96 28.82 -13.02 13.05
C ALA A 96 28.91 -12.69 11.54
N GLY A 97 27.76 -12.68 10.86
CA GLY A 97 27.65 -12.42 9.43
C GLY A 97 27.84 -13.63 8.52
N GLU A 98 28.19 -14.80 9.06
CA GLU A 98 28.34 -16.01 8.26
C GLU A 98 27.02 -16.73 8.00
N LEU A 99 26.94 -17.39 6.84
CA LEU A 99 25.89 -18.38 6.58
C LEU A 99 26.08 -19.61 7.47
N VAL A 100 24.97 -20.13 7.97
CA VAL A 100 24.93 -21.31 8.84
C VAL A 100 24.20 -22.41 8.12
N ASP A 101 24.88 -23.54 7.90
CA ASP A 101 24.22 -24.74 7.39
C ASP A 101 23.31 -25.32 8.47
N VAL A 102 22.08 -25.66 8.11
CA VAL A 102 21.09 -26.20 9.05
C VAL A 102 20.41 -27.43 8.46
N SER A 103 20.18 -28.43 9.31
CA SER A 103 19.13 -29.42 9.11
C SER A 103 17.81 -28.83 9.63
N ILE A 104 16.74 -28.94 8.85
CA ILE A 104 15.43 -28.35 9.19
C ILE A 104 14.41 -29.48 9.37
N GLY A 105 14.01 -29.67 10.63
CA GLY A 105 12.91 -30.56 11.01
C GLY A 105 11.57 -29.83 10.95
N ILE A 106 10.54 -30.52 10.47
CA ILE A 106 9.16 -30.02 10.40
C ILE A 106 8.42 -30.45 11.66
N ASN A 107 8.01 -29.48 12.48
CA ASN A 107 7.12 -29.72 13.62
C ASN A 107 5.66 -29.64 13.17
N SER A 108 5.35 -28.64 12.34
CA SER A 108 4.06 -28.40 11.68
C SER A 108 4.27 -27.50 10.45
N GLY A 109 3.20 -27.21 9.69
CA GLY A 109 3.26 -26.23 8.59
C GLY A 109 3.60 -24.80 9.04
N THR A 110 3.52 -24.50 10.34
CA THR A 110 3.79 -23.17 10.91
C THR A 110 4.98 -23.16 11.87
N SER A 111 5.65 -24.29 12.07
CA SER A 111 6.78 -24.41 13.00
C SER A 111 7.86 -25.35 12.48
N LEU A 112 9.11 -24.87 12.49
CA LEU A 112 10.29 -25.63 12.09
C LEU A 112 11.33 -25.61 13.21
N THR A 113 12.10 -26.69 13.33
CA THR A 113 13.28 -26.78 14.19
C THR A 113 14.54 -26.82 13.34
N LEU A 114 15.41 -25.84 13.54
CA LEU A 114 16.69 -25.71 12.88
C LEU A 114 17.76 -26.30 13.78
N THR A 115 18.57 -27.20 13.22
CA THR A 115 19.76 -27.78 13.87
C THR A 115 20.99 -27.39 13.07
N PRO A 116 21.90 -26.57 13.61
CA PRO A 116 23.06 -26.12 12.90
C PRO A 116 24.08 -27.24 12.73
N THR A 117 24.71 -27.26 11.56
CA THR A 117 25.77 -28.20 11.20
C THR A 117 26.90 -27.43 10.51
N ARG A 118 28.11 -27.99 10.48
CA ARG A 118 29.26 -27.39 9.79
C ARG A 118 30.25 -28.47 9.40
N ASN A 119 30.62 -28.54 8.13
CA ASN A 119 31.57 -29.54 7.60
C ASN A 119 31.21 -30.99 7.97
N GLY A 120 29.92 -31.32 7.97
CA GLY A 120 29.42 -32.65 8.36
C GLY A 120 29.39 -32.93 9.87
N ASN A 121 29.71 -31.95 10.72
CA ASN A 121 29.62 -32.06 12.18
C ASN A 121 28.32 -31.43 12.70
N THR A 122 27.75 -32.06 13.72
CA THR A 122 26.69 -31.49 14.56
C THR A 122 27.30 -30.93 15.84
N PHE A 123 26.79 -29.81 16.32
CA PHE A 123 27.23 -29.22 17.58
C PHE A 123 26.56 -29.90 18.77
N THR A 124 27.29 -30.05 19.87
CA THR A 124 26.83 -30.66 21.12
C THR A 124 26.61 -29.64 22.24
N ALA A 125 27.13 -28.43 22.10
CA ALA A 125 26.91 -27.30 22.99
C ALA A 125 27.11 -25.96 22.27
N GLY A 126 26.66 -24.88 22.90
CA GLY A 126 26.90 -23.50 22.49
C GLY A 126 25.63 -22.73 22.19
N THR A 127 25.78 -21.43 21.99
CA THR A 127 24.66 -20.54 21.67
C THR A 127 25.03 -19.50 20.64
N PHE A 128 24.06 -19.09 19.84
CA PHE A 128 24.14 -17.93 18.95
C PHE A 128 22.73 -17.49 18.55
N THR A 129 22.66 -16.31 17.96
CA THR A 129 21.46 -15.74 17.33
C THR A 129 21.67 -15.68 15.84
N ALA A 130 20.58 -15.83 15.10
CA ALA A 130 20.59 -15.79 13.66
C ALA A 130 19.31 -15.13 13.14
N LYS A 131 19.37 -14.83 11.85
CA LYS A 131 18.23 -14.42 11.05
C LYS A 131 18.01 -15.46 9.97
N VAL A 132 16.74 -15.74 9.70
CA VAL A 132 16.31 -16.72 8.69
C VAL A 132 15.54 -16.00 7.62
N TYR A 133 16.09 -15.93 6.40
CA TYR A 133 15.32 -15.58 5.22
C TYR A 133 14.56 -16.83 4.77
N ALA A 134 13.25 -16.83 4.92
CA ALA A 134 12.36 -17.94 4.60
C ALA A 134 11.39 -17.56 3.48
N THR A 135 11.23 -18.43 2.48
CA THR A 135 10.09 -18.39 1.55
C THR A 135 8.89 -19.04 2.23
N LEU A 136 7.79 -18.32 2.33
CA LEU A 136 6.55 -18.78 2.96
C LEU A 136 5.39 -18.74 1.96
N ASN A 137 4.44 -19.65 2.12
CA ASN A 137 3.15 -19.58 1.42
C ASN A 137 2.16 -18.77 2.23
N THR A 138 1.49 -17.83 1.59
CA THR A 138 0.32 -17.18 2.15
C THR A 138 -0.84 -18.17 2.17
N THR A 139 -1.44 -18.41 3.32
CA THR A 139 -2.67 -19.20 3.44
C THR A 139 -3.91 -18.36 3.20
N VAL A 140 -3.86 -17.10 3.64
CA VAL A 140 -4.92 -16.10 3.55
C VAL A 140 -4.26 -14.73 3.48
N GLU A 141 -4.62 -13.91 2.52
CA GLU A 141 -4.22 -12.50 2.54
C GLU A 141 -5.46 -11.65 2.76
N ASP A 142 -5.39 -10.75 3.73
CA ASP A 142 -6.48 -9.83 3.97
C ASP A 142 -6.49 -8.73 2.90
N LYS A 143 -7.69 -8.38 2.48
CA LYS A 143 -7.92 -7.24 1.59
C LYS A 143 -8.00 -5.97 2.43
N LYS A 144 -7.26 -4.92 2.05
CA LYS A 144 -7.43 -3.59 2.65
C LYS A 144 -8.65 -2.88 2.09
N THR A 145 -9.27 -2.01 2.88
CA THR A 145 -10.30 -1.11 2.35
C THR A 145 -9.66 0.17 1.82
N LYS A 146 -10.30 0.78 0.82
CA LYS A 146 -9.95 2.06 0.21
C LYS A 146 -11.23 2.90 0.14
N THR A 147 -11.52 3.63 1.20
CA THR A 147 -12.75 4.41 1.32
C THR A 147 -12.55 5.78 0.69
N LEU A 148 -13.37 6.12 -0.32
CA LEU A 148 -13.36 7.49 -0.84
C LEU A 148 -13.85 8.44 0.25
N VAL A 149 -12.98 9.37 0.64
CA VAL A 149 -13.28 10.48 1.52
C VAL A 149 -13.41 11.72 0.67
N SER A 150 -14.62 12.26 0.58
CA SER A 150 -14.86 13.53 -0.08
C SER A 150 -14.47 14.71 0.81
N ALA A 151 -13.93 15.76 0.20
CA ALA A 151 -13.56 16.98 0.89
C ALA A 151 -14.78 17.57 1.63
N THR A 152 -14.65 17.80 2.93
CA THR A 152 -15.68 18.50 3.70
C THR A 152 -15.54 20.00 3.44
N VAL A 153 -16.49 20.58 2.71
CA VAL A 153 -16.52 22.02 2.44
C VAL A 153 -16.97 22.76 3.71
N PRO A 154 -16.14 23.66 4.28
CA PRO A 154 -16.52 24.43 5.45
C PRO A 154 -17.54 25.53 5.09
N ALA A 155 -18.49 25.82 6.00
CA ALA A 155 -19.49 26.87 5.80
C ALA A 155 -18.93 28.29 5.99
N ALA A 156 -17.89 28.42 6.81
CA ALA A 156 -17.11 29.64 7.00
C ALA A 156 -15.63 29.30 7.22
N GLY A 157 -14.74 30.27 7.07
CA GLY A 157 -13.31 30.09 7.36
C GLY A 157 -13.01 29.69 8.81
N ALA A 158 -13.93 30.01 9.75
CA ALA A 158 -13.85 29.54 11.14
C ALA A 158 -14.09 28.02 11.28
N ASP A 159 -14.78 27.40 10.31
CA ASP A 159 -15.09 25.96 10.31
C ASP A 159 -14.01 25.11 9.62
N ILE A 160 -13.01 25.77 8.99
CA ILE A 160 -11.81 25.07 8.51
C ILE A 160 -11.18 24.37 9.71
N LYS A 161 -10.96 23.05 9.59
CA LYS A 161 -10.59 22.24 10.75
C LYS A 161 -9.25 22.69 11.32
N ASN A 162 -9.27 22.90 12.64
CA ASN A 162 -8.16 23.43 13.42
C ASN A 162 -7.60 24.75 12.86
N ALA A 163 -8.48 25.63 12.37
CA ALA A 163 -8.16 27.03 12.15
C ALA A 163 -7.97 27.73 13.50
N ALA A 164 -6.82 27.53 14.17
CA ALA A 164 -6.45 28.43 15.26
C ALA A 164 -6.32 29.86 14.69
N SER A 165 -6.77 30.84 15.46
CA SER A 165 -7.03 32.23 15.07
C SER A 165 -5.82 33.08 14.63
N THR A 166 -4.66 32.48 14.37
CA THR A 166 -3.47 33.14 13.82
C THR A 166 -2.70 32.16 12.92
N LEU A 167 -2.98 32.18 11.61
CA LEU A 167 -2.17 31.54 10.58
C LEU A 167 -0.83 32.26 10.48
N THR A 168 0.08 32.01 11.40
CA THR A 168 1.50 32.00 11.01
C THR A 168 1.74 30.69 10.27
N MET A 169 1.47 30.70 8.95
CA MET A 169 1.77 29.61 8.01
C MET A 169 3.29 29.51 7.75
N SER A 170 4.08 29.48 8.81
CA SER A 170 5.51 29.21 8.73
C SER A 170 5.72 27.72 8.97
N GLY A 171 5.71 26.95 7.88
CA GLY A 171 6.12 25.54 7.85
C GLY A 171 5.02 24.57 8.28
N ASP A 172 4.50 23.78 7.35
CA ASP A 172 4.07 22.40 7.58
C ASP A 172 3.11 22.09 8.76
N THR A 173 2.34 23.07 9.27
CA THR A 173 1.44 22.92 10.42
C THR A 173 0.05 22.38 10.05
N ASN A 174 -0.13 21.85 8.83
CA ASN A 174 -1.34 21.12 8.49
C ASN A 174 -1.38 19.83 9.31
N ASN A 175 -2.27 19.79 10.29
CA ASN A 175 -2.42 18.61 11.11
C ASN A 175 -3.29 17.55 10.44
N THR A 176 -3.14 16.32 10.91
CA THR A 176 -3.85 15.15 10.39
C THR A 176 -5.37 15.32 10.39
N ASN A 177 -5.93 15.97 11.41
CA ASN A 177 -7.38 16.21 11.48
C ASN A 177 -7.90 17.08 10.32
N ARG A 178 -7.13 18.10 9.90
CA ARG A 178 -7.49 18.92 8.73
C ARG A 178 -7.37 18.11 7.44
N LEU A 179 -6.23 17.45 7.27
CA LEU A 179 -5.96 16.63 6.09
C LEU A 179 -7.00 15.51 5.93
N ALA A 180 -7.43 14.91 7.04
CA ALA A 180 -8.46 13.87 7.07
C ALA A 180 -9.82 14.35 6.53
N ASN A 181 -10.10 15.66 6.57
CA ASN A 181 -11.30 16.27 6.00
C ASN A 181 -11.14 16.65 4.51
N GLY A 182 -10.04 16.26 3.85
CA GLY A 182 -9.74 16.68 2.48
C GLY A 182 -9.43 18.18 2.36
N GLN A 183 -8.93 18.77 3.44
CA GLN A 183 -8.67 20.21 3.57
C GLN A 183 -7.16 20.45 3.69
N PHE A 184 -6.64 21.45 2.98
CA PHE A 184 -5.24 21.85 3.10
C PHE A 184 -5.08 23.36 2.92
N LEU A 185 -4.38 23.98 3.86
CA LEU A 185 -4.17 25.43 3.89
C LEU A 185 -2.69 25.70 3.70
N ILE A 186 -2.33 26.61 2.79
CA ILE A 186 -0.93 26.89 2.44
C ILE A 186 -0.68 28.36 2.17
N ALA A 187 0.50 28.81 2.55
CA ALA A 187 1.01 30.11 2.14
C ALA A 187 1.24 30.14 0.61
N PRO A 188 1.20 31.32 -0.02
CA PRO A 188 1.57 31.47 -1.42
C PRO A 188 2.95 30.90 -1.76
N PHE A 189 3.01 30.02 -2.76
CA PHE A 189 4.22 29.34 -3.17
C PHE A 189 4.44 29.41 -4.68
N THR A 190 5.67 29.11 -5.10
CA THR A 190 6.04 28.87 -6.50
C THR A 190 6.53 27.43 -6.64
N GLY A 191 6.34 26.81 -7.80
CA GLY A 191 6.77 25.43 -8.03
C GLY A 191 5.76 24.41 -7.50
N THR A 192 6.26 23.35 -6.84
CA THR A 192 5.48 22.20 -6.38
C THR A 192 5.27 22.23 -4.87
N GLN A 193 4.04 21.95 -4.44
CA GLN A 193 3.66 21.80 -3.05
C GLN A 193 3.06 20.40 -2.83
N SER A 194 3.60 19.66 -1.85
CA SER A 194 3.01 18.41 -1.39
C SER A 194 1.71 18.69 -0.64
N LEU A 195 0.69 17.85 -0.82
CA LEU A 195 -0.59 17.90 -0.13
C LEU A 195 -0.60 17.07 1.15
N LEU A 196 0.52 16.38 1.47
CA LEU A 196 0.71 15.58 2.69
C LEU A 196 -0.27 14.40 2.87
N VAL A 197 -1.00 14.05 1.81
CA VAL A 197 -1.95 12.94 1.77
C VAL A 197 -1.64 12.09 0.55
N SER A 198 -1.62 10.77 0.74
CA SER A 198 -1.39 9.80 -0.33
C SER A 198 -2.71 9.40 -1.00
N ASP A 199 -2.64 8.88 -2.22
CA ASP A 199 -3.80 8.31 -2.94
C ASP A 199 -4.95 9.31 -3.12
N ILE A 200 -4.61 10.55 -3.47
CA ILE A 200 -5.57 11.59 -3.78
C ILE A 200 -6.28 11.25 -5.08
N PHE A 201 -7.61 11.20 -5.04
CA PHE A 201 -8.45 10.90 -6.18
C PHE A 201 -8.57 12.11 -7.11
N GLN A 202 -8.86 13.29 -6.55
CA GLN A 202 -9.01 14.52 -7.33
C GLN A 202 -8.86 15.79 -6.48
N ILE A 203 -8.62 16.90 -7.15
CA ILE A 203 -8.70 18.25 -6.57
C ILE A 203 -10.08 18.82 -6.90
N ASN A 204 -10.87 19.12 -5.88
CA ASN A 204 -12.20 19.72 -6.05
C ASN A 204 -12.08 21.22 -6.29
N SER A 205 -11.21 21.90 -5.53
CA SER A 205 -11.00 23.34 -5.65
C SER A 205 -9.69 23.80 -5.01
N ILE A 206 -9.12 24.85 -5.58
CA ILE A 206 -8.00 25.63 -5.02
C ILE A 206 -8.48 27.07 -4.96
N ILE A 207 -8.75 27.56 -3.75
CA ILE A 207 -9.33 28.88 -3.50
C ILE A 207 -8.26 29.82 -2.94
N GLU A 208 -8.02 30.93 -3.62
CA GLU A 208 -7.21 32.04 -3.10
C GLU A 208 -8.07 32.89 -2.17
N ALA A 209 -7.59 33.18 -0.97
CA ALA A 209 -8.24 34.07 -0.03
C ALA A 209 -8.47 35.48 -0.61
N GLU A 210 -9.47 36.17 -0.09
CA GLU A 210 -9.60 37.62 -0.29
C GLU A 210 -8.44 38.35 0.40
N ASP A 211 -8.02 39.49 -0.16
CA ASP A 211 -7.00 40.36 0.45
C ASP A 211 -7.58 40.92 1.75
N ALA A 212 -7.21 40.30 2.86
CA ALA A 212 -7.65 40.70 4.18
C ALA A 212 -6.42 40.90 5.05
N ASP A 213 -6.33 42.07 5.69
CA ASP A 213 -5.34 42.44 6.72
C ASP A 213 -5.30 41.47 7.94
N GLY A 214 -6.09 40.40 7.92
CA GLY A 214 -6.21 39.41 8.97
C GLY A 214 -5.34 38.18 8.72
N THR A 215 -4.61 37.75 9.75
CA THR A 215 -3.85 36.50 9.74
C THR A 215 -4.73 35.27 10.03
N ALA A 216 -6.06 35.38 10.11
CA ALA A 216 -6.93 34.26 10.52
C ALA A 216 -7.73 33.69 9.34
N ALA A 217 -8.00 32.38 9.33
CA ALA A 217 -8.77 31.76 8.25
C ALA A 217 -10.21 32.26 8.23
N SER A 218 -10.77 32.57 9.40
CA SER A 218 -12.10 33.17 9.55
C SER A 218 -12.25 34.53 8.87
N THR A 219 -11.14 35.27 8.70
CA THR A 219 -11.14 36.57 7.99
C THR A 219 -10.71 36.43 6.53
N GLN A 220 -9.85 35.47 6.21
CA GLN A 220 -9.33 35.24 4.86
C GLN A 220 -10.31 34.45 3.96
N PHE A 221 -11.16 33.62 4.57
CA PHE A 221 -12.14 32.79 3.86
C PHE A 221 -13.55 33.05 4.41
N SER A 222 -14.19 34.11 3.91
CA SER A 222 -15.56 34.44 4.27
C SER A 222 -16.55 33.35 3.83
N SER A 223 -17.70 33.23 4.48
CA SER A 223 -18.77 32.33 4.04
C SER A 223 -19.24 32.63 2.62
N ALA A 224 -19.26 33.91 2.24
CA ALA A 224 -19.62 34.33 0.89
C ALA A 224 -18.60 33.82 -0.14
N LEU A 225 -17.30 33.98 0.13
CA LEU A 225 -16.23 33.47 -0.73
C LEU A 225 -16.32 31.95 -0.92
N LEU A 226 -16.42 31.20 0.17
CA LEU A 226 -16.49 29.74 0.11
C LEU A 226 -17.73 29.26 -0.65
N THR A 227 -18.88 29.89 -0.41
CA THR A 227 -20.14 29.56 -1.12
C THR A 227 -20.06 29.87 -2.62
N ALA A 228 -19.41 30.97 -3.01
CA ALA A 228 -19.37 31.41 -4.40
C ALA A 228 -18.26 30.75 -5.24
N ALA A 229 -17.13 30.41 -4.61
CA ALA A 229 -15.92 29.99 -5.31
C ALA A 229 -15.72 28.46 -5.35
N VAL A 230 -16.12 27.71 -4.32
CA VAL A 230 -15.92 26.25 -4.28
C VAL A 230 -16.73 25.58 -5.40
N GLY A 231 -16.05 24.75 -6.19
CA GLY A 231 -16.63 24.07 -7.36
C GLY A 231 -16.86 24.97 -8.59
N ASN A 232 -16.74 26.29 -8.45
CA ASN A 232 -16.96 27.24 -9.53
C ASN A 232 -15.63 27.74 -10.12
N THR A 233 -15.14 27.06 -11.16
CA THR A 233 -13.86 27.38 -11.81
C THR A 233 -13.84 28.70 -12.57
N ALA A 234 -15.01 29.34 -12.78
CA ALA A 234 -15.10 30.68 -13.37
C ALA A 234 -14.97 31.81 -12.32
N HIS A 235 -15.09 31.49 -11.02
CA HIS A 235 -14.92 32.47 -9.96
C HIS A 235 -13.47 32.93 -9.87
N VAL A 236 -13.23 34.24 -9.71
CA VAL A 236 -11.89 34.84 -9.77
C VAL A 236 -10.92 34.28 -8.72
N ASN A 237 -11.43 33.98 -7.53
CA ASN A 237 -10.66 33.34 -6.44
C ASN A 237 -10.51 31.82 -6.59
N ASN A 238 -11.25 31.16 -7.48
CA ASN A 238 -11.03 29.75 -7.76
C ASN A 238 -9.88 29.61 -8.76
N ILE A 239 -8.69 29.40 -8.23
CA ILE A 239 -7.44 29.35 -9.00
C ILE A 239 -7.03 27.91 -9.38
N THR A 240 -7.95 26.94 -9.31
CA THR A 240 -7.69 25.52 -9.62
C THR A 240 -7.04 25.34 -10.99
N SER A 241 -7.49 26.09 -11.99
CA SER A 241 -6.97 26.03 -13.37
C SER A 241 -5.51 26.44 -13.51
N ARG A 242 -4.93 27.15 -12.52
CA ARG A 242 -3.53 27.56 -12.50
C ARG A 242 -2.55 26.43 -12.14
N TYR A 243 -3.06 25.28 -11.68
CA TYR A 243 -2.22 24.20 -11.15
C TYR A 243 -2.29 22.93 -12.00
N ILE A 244 -1.22 22.15 -11.94
CA ILE A 244 -1.15 20.75 -12.37
C ILE A 244 -1.23 19.89 -11.12
N PHE A 245 -2.08 18.86 -11.16
CA PHE A 245 -2.23 17.90 -10.08
C PHE A 245 -1.42 16.62 -10.38
N ASN A 246 -0.74 16.11 -9.35
CA ASN A 246 -0.12 14.80 -9.33
C ASN A 246 -0.66 14.03 -8.12
N ASN A 247 -1.23 12.85 -8.34
CA ASN A 247 -1.89 12.06 -7.30
C ASN A 247 -0.94 11.25 -6.40
N GLY A 248 0.38 11.33 -6.61
CA GLY A 248 1.37 10.66 -5.77
C GLY A 248 1.56 9.16 -6.08
N GLN A 249 0.89 8.62 -7.10
CA GLN A 249 0.99 7.21 -7.48
C GLN A 249 2.42 6.87 -7.98
N LYS A 250 3.09 5.89 -7.36
CA LYS A 250 4.36 5.30 -7.84
C LYS A 250 4.17 3.82 -8.19
N ASP A 251 5.14 3.24 -8.88
CA ASP A 251 5.11 1.81 -9.22
C ASP A 251 5.13 0.91 -7.97
N ASN A 252 5.84 1.33 -6.91
CA ASN A 252 6.13 0.52 -5.74
C ASN A 252 5.53 1.03 -4.42
N PHE A 253 4.93 2.22 -4.39
CA PHE A 253 4.20 2.75 -3.23
C PHE A 253 3.26 3.90 -3.64
N LEU A 254 2.42 4.35 -2.71
CA LEU A 254 1.61 5.55 -2.85
C LEU A 254 2.27 6.67 -2.03
N ASP A 255 2.84 7.66 -2.73
CA ASP A 255 3.41 8.85 -2.11
C ASP A 255 2.33 9.91 -1.91
N HIS A 256 2.69 11.00 -1.25
CA HIS A 256 1.82 12.16 -1.15
C HIS A 256 1.55 12.76 -2.53
N GLY A 257 0.28 13.12 -2.77
CA GLY A 257 -0.09 13.93 -3.92
C GLY A 257 0.49 15.34 -3.81
N SER A 258 0.53 16.05 -4.94
CA SER A 258 1.06 17.41 -5.01
C SER A 258 0.34 18.23 -6.07
N ILE A 259 0.42 19.55 -5.89
CA ILE A 259 0.03 20.53 -6.91
C ILE A 259 1.24 21.34 -7.32
N THR A 260 1.34 21.66 -8.61
CA THR A 260 2.42 22.49 -9.16
C THR A 260 1.83 23.68 -9.89
N LEU A 261 2.26 24.89 -9.52
CA LEU A 261 1.85 26.10 -10.23
C LEU A 261 2.38 26.03 -11.67
N LYS A 262 1.48 26.17 -12.66
CA LYS A 262 1.85 26.13 -14.08
C LYS A 262 2.83 27.26 -14.41
N ALA A 263 3.79 26.98 -15.28
CA ALA A 263 4.69 28.00 -15.79
C ALA A 263 3.89 29.16 -16.43
N GLY A 264 4.31 30.40 -16.14
CA GLY A 264 3.66 31.61 -16.62
C GLY A 264 2.42 32.06 -15.85
N GLN A 265 1.94 31.28 -14.86
CA GLN A 265 0.89 31.75 -13.95
C GLN A 265 1.46 32.66 -12.88
N THR A 266 0.71 33.70 -12.52
CA THR A 266 1.06 34.60 -11.42
C THR A 266 0.97 33.83 -10.10
N LYS A 267 2.04 33.94 -9.29
CA LYS A 267 2.03 33.46 -7.91
C LYS A 267 0.83 34.07 -7.17
N PRO A 268 0.04 33.30 -6.42
CA PRO A 268 -1.02 33.86 -5.58
C PRO A 268 -0.47 34.95 -4.64
N ALA A 269 -1.28 35.96 -4.38
CA ALA A 269 -0.97 37.01 -3.42
C ALA A 269 -1.29 36.53 -2.00
N ASN A 270 -2.36 35.75 -1.85
CA ASN A 270 -2.95 35.39 -0.56
C ASN A 270 -2.93 33.89 -0.29
N THR A 271 -3.17 33.54 0.98
CA THR A 271 -3.32 32.15 1.44
C THR A 271 -4.22 31.34 0.51
N ILE A 272 -3.83 30.10 0.27
CA ILE A 272 -4.54 29.19 -0.62
C ILE A 272 -5.18 28.09 0.21
N PHE A 273 -6.44 27.80 -0.08
CA PHE A 273 -7.18 26.69 0.49
C PHE A 273 -7.48 25.64 -0.58
N VAL A 274 -6.96 24.44 -0.40
CA VAL A 274 -7.12 23.30 -1.29
C VAL A 274 -8.13 22.34 -0.69
N LEU A 275 -9.11 21.95 -1.49
CA LEU A 275 -10.09 20.91 -1.22
C LEU A 275 -9.82 19.74 -2.18
N PHE A 276 -9.67 18.54 -1.63
CA PHE A 276 -9.36 17.33 -2.39
C PHE A 276 -10.05 16.10 -1.82
N ASP A 277 -10.41 15.17 -2.70
CA ASP A 277 -10.91 13.86 -2.33
C ASP A 277 -9.76 12.86 -2.37
N TYR A 278 -9.73 11.91 -1.44
CA TYR A 278 -8.67 10.90 -1.35
C TYR A 278 -9.22 9.56 -0.88
N PHE A 279 -8.44 8.50 -1.05
CA PHE A 279 -8.78 7.19 -0.47
C PHE A 279 -8.12 7.02 0.90
N GLU A 280 -8.93 6.84 1.93
CA GLU A 280 -8.47 6.38 3.24
C GLU A 280 -8.31 4.86 3.22
N HIS A 281 -7.18 4.36 3.71
CA HIS A 281 -6.89 2.92 3.75
C HIS A 281 -7.11 2.38 5.15
N SER A 282 -7.60 1.14 5.27
CA SER A 282 -7.62 0.44 6.56
C SER A 282 -6.22 0.24 7.13
N GLU A 283 -6.11 0.08 8.45
CA GLU A 283 -4.84 -0.25 9.13
C GLU A 283 -4.30 -1.65 8.80
N THR A 284 -5.10 -2.52 8.18
CA THR A 284 -4.67 -3.83 7.72
C THR A 284 -3.67 -3.73 6.57
N ASP A 285 -2.46 -4.24 6.79
CA ASP A 285 -1.48 -4.49 5.74
C ASP A 285 -2.00 -5.62 4.83
N GLY A 286 -2.45 -5.25 3.63
CA GLY A 286 -3.10 -6.17 2.70
C GLY A 286 -3.08 -5.67 1.26
N PHE A 287 -3.55 -6.50 0.34
CA PHE A 287 -3.71 -6.11 -1.07
C PHE A 287 -5.00 -5.30 -1.26
N ALA A 288 -5.02 -4.49 -2.32
CA ALA A 288 -6.24 -3.90 -2.85
C ALA A 288 -6.65 -4.53 -4.19
N SER A 289 -7.94 -4.66 -4.40
CA SER A 289 -8.61 -5.05 -5.66
C SER A 289 -9.80 -4.14 -5.91
N GLY A 290 -10.56 -4.35 -7.00
CA GLY A 290 -11.79 -3.60 -7.25
C GLY A 290 -12.76 -3.56 -6.07
N GLU A 291 -12.84 -4.64 -5.28
CA GLU A 291 -13.71 -4.72 -4.09
C GLU A 291 -13.16 -4.01 -2.85
N SER A 292 -11.97 -3.42 -2.93
CA SER A 292 -11.41 -2.62 -1.83
C SER A 292 -12.02 -1.23 -1.79
N TYR A 293 -12.49 -0.74 -2.94
CA TYR A 293 -12.99 0.61 -3.10
C TYR A 293 -14.42 0.73 -2.55
N THR A 294 -14.64 1.66 -1.62
CA THR A 294 -15.95 1.95 -1.03
C THR A 294 -16.28 3.44 -1.21
N ASN A 295 -17.57 3.79 -1.12
CA ASN A 295 -18.10 5.15 -1.41
C ASN A 295 -17.80 5.67 -2.82
N ILE A 296 -17.54 4.76 -3.77
CA ILE A 296 -17.30 5.06 -5.17
C ILE A 296 -17.93 3.95 -6.01
N THR A 297 -18.45 4.27 -7.20
CA THR A 297 -18.99 3.22 -8.07
C THR A 297 -17.87 2.47 -8.77
N TYR A 298 -18.17 1.25 -9.21
CA TYR A 298 -17.24 0.41 -9.95
C TYR A 298 -16.62 1.13 -11.15
N GLU A 299 -17.45 1.88 -11.88
CA GLU A 299 -17.06 2.62 -13.09
C GLU A 299 -16.13 3.80 -12.80
N GLN A 300 -16.12 4.30 -11.56
CA GLN A 300 -15.32 5.44 -11.13
C GLN A 300 -13.99 5.03 -10.50
N ILE A 301 -13.77 3.73 -10.21
CA ILE A 301 -12.48 3.25 -9.71
C ILE A 301 -11.37 3.67 -10.69
N PRO A 302 -10.34 4.41 -10.23
CA PRO A 302 -9.36 5.01 -11.12
C PRO A 302 -8.42 3.98 -11.76
N ALA A 303 -7.76 4.38 -12.84
CA ALA A 303 -6.63 3.65 -13.37
C ALA A 303 -5.32 4.14 -12.76
N PHE A 304 -4.37 3.23 -12.61
CA PHE A 304 -2.97 3.57 -12.36
C PHE A 304 -2.24 3.72 -13.70
N ILE A 305 -1.49 4.81 -13.86
CA ILE A 305 -0.58 5.00 -14.98
C ILE A 305 0.83 5.02 -14.39
N SER A 306 1.66 4.07 -14.79
CA SER A 306 3.04 3.98 -14.31
C SER A 306 3.80 5.27 -14.65
N PRO A 307 4.34 5.99 -13.66
CA PRO A 307 5.15 7.17 -13.94
C PRO A 307 6.48 6.81 -14.62
N THR A 308 6.92 5.54 -14.52
CA THR A 308 8.19 5.08 -15.11
C THR A 308 8.00 4.52 -16.53
N THR A 309 6.88 3.83 -16.79
CA THR A 309 6.66 3.14 -18.10
C THR A 309 5.53 3.73 -18.93
N GLY A 310 4.67 4.57 -18.35
CA GLY A 310 3.46 5.08 -19.02
C GLY A 310 2.35 4.04 -19.18
N VAL A 311 2.56 2.80 -18.77
CA VAL A 311 1.57 1.72 -18.89
C VAL A 311 0.38 1.99 -17.98
N ARG A 312 -0.81 1.97 -18.55
CA ARG A 312 -2.09 2.08 -17.84
C ARG A 312 -2.53 0.69 -17.34
N LYS A 313 -2.97 0.63 -16.09
CA LYS A 313 -3.55 -0.55 -15.43
C LYS A 313 -4.84 -0.12 -14.72
N GLU A 314 -5.96 -0.74 -15.06
CA GLU A 314 -7.22 -0.48 -14.37
C GLU A 314 -7.14 -1.06 -12.96
N LEU A 315 -7.28 -0.23 -11.91
CA LEU A 315 -7.15 -0.72 -10.53
C LEU A 315 -8.31 -1.61 -10.10
N ARG A 316 -9.43 -1.55 -10.82
CA ARG A 316 -10.55 -2.49 -10.66
C ARG A 316 -10.19 -3.91 -11.12
N ASP A 317 -9.28 -4.03 -12.07
CA ASP A 317 -8.84 -5.28 -12.71
C ASP A 317 -7.39 -5.65 -12.33
N SER A 318 -6.93 -5.14 -11.20
CA SER A 318 -5.57 -5.36 -10.69
C SER A 318 -5.58 -5.76 -9.21
N ILE A 319 -4.54 -6.47 -8.81
CA ILE A 319 -4.16 -6.68 -7.42
C ILE A 319 -3.02 -5.69 -7.09
N ASP A 320 -3.23 -4.84 -6.10
CA ASP A 320 -2.33 -3.75 -5.74
C ASP A 320 -1.78 -3.93 -4.32
N PHE A 321 -0.49 -4.25 -4.22
CA PHE A 321 0.24 -4.43 -2.97
C PHE A 321 0.99 -3.16 -2.53
N ARG A 322 0.80 -2.03 -3.21
CA ARG A 322 1.56 -0.83 -2.89
C ARG A 322 1.24 -0.37 -1.46
N PRO A 323 2.26 -0.18 -0.61
CA PRO A 323 2.09 0.46 0.69
C PRO A 323 1.75 1.94 0.48
N LEU A 324 1.00 2.52 1.42
CA LEU A 324 0.76 3.97 1.44
C LEU A 324 1.73 4.66 2.40
N LYS A 325 2.22 5.83 1.99
CA LYS A 325 2.91 6.75 2.89
C LYS A 325 1.88 7.39 3.82
N SER A 326 2.16 7.37 5.11
CA SER A 326 1.25 7.90 6.13
C SER A 326 1.01 9.42 5.95
N ILE A 327 -0.13 9.87 6.44
CA ILE A 327 -0.60 11.27 6.34
C ILE A 327 0.25 12.22 7.19
N GLY A 328 0.45 13.44 6.70
CA GLY A 328 1.16 14.51 7.40
C GLY A 328 2.61 14.74 6.95
N SER A 329 3.22 15.81 7.46
CA SER A 329 4.56 16.29 7.08
C SER A 329 5.67 15.27 7.26
N THR A 330 5.63 14.52 8.37
CA THR A 330 6.56 13.46 8.71
C THR A 330 6.11 12.10 8.21
N GLY A 331 5.20 12.05 7.22
CA GLY A 331 4.65 10.81 6.67
C GLY A 331 5.76 9.85 6.22
N THR A 332 5.68 8.60 6.68
CA THR A 332 6.63 7.54 6.38
C THR A 332 5.96 6.40 5.64
N LEU A 333 6.74 5.63 4.88
CA LEU A 333 6.28 4.31 4.46
C LEU A 333 6.29 3.35 5.65
N PRO A 334 5.45 2.30 5.64
CA PRO A 334 5.52 1.22 6.61
C PRO A 334 6.94 0.64 6.65
N THR A 335 7.46 0.40 7.85
CA THR A 335 8.79 -0.20 8.04
C THR A 335 8.72 -1.73 8.04
N THR A 336 7.53 -2.29 8.18
CA THR A 336 7.24 -3.73 8.11
C THR A 336 6.39 -4.01 6.89
N PHE A 337 6.99 -4.59 5.85
CA PHE A 337 6.24 -5.10 4.70
C PHE A 337 5.87 -6.55 4.96
N VAL A 338 4.73 -6.78 5.61
CA VAL A 338 4.33 -8.14 5.97
C VAL A 338 3.84 -8.92 4.75
N THR A 339 3.48 -8.29 3.63
CA THR A 339 2.84 -9.03 2.53
C THR A 339 3.22 -8.45 1.15
N ILE A 340 4.42 -8.80 0.67
CA ILE A 340 4.85 -8.51 -0.72
C ILE A 340 5.06 -9.86 -1.44
N PRO A 341 4.46 -10.07 -2.62
CA PRO A 341 4.67 -11.27 -3.40
C PRO A 341 6.13 -11.42 -3.82
N ASP A 342 6.63 -12.64 -3.76
CA ASP A 342 7.91 -13.01 -4.33
C ASP A 342 7.81 -12.95 -5.86
N ALA A 343 8.73 -12.21 -6.48
CA ALA A 343 8.71 -11.91 -7.91
C ALA A 343 8.84 -13.16 -8.79
N ASP A 344 9.41 -14.24 -8.25
CA ASP A 344 9.66 -15.50 -8.96
C ASP A 344 8.52 -16.51 -8.84
N THR A 345 7.36 -16.09 -8.32
CA THR A 345 6.26 -17.01 -7.97
C THR A 345 4.93 -16.58 -8.56
N ASN A 346 4.09 -17.58 -8.87
CA ASN A 346 2.75 -17.33 -9.38
C ASN A 346 1.82 -16.92 -8.24
N MET A 347 0.92 -16.00 -8.56
CA MET A 347 -0.21 -15.62 -7.71
C MET A 347 -1.47 -16.27 -8.28
N THR A 348 -2.30 -16.85 -7.42
CA THR A 348 -3.55 -17.51 -7.84
C THR A 348 -4.74 -16.87 -7.16
N ALA A 349 -5.78 -16.58 -7.94
CA ALA A 349 -7.07 -16.09 -7.47
C ALA A 349 -8.20 -16.66 -8.34
N ASN A 350 -9.34 -16.93 -7.72
CA ASN A 350 -10.59 -17.16 -8.43
C ASN A 350 -11.27 -15.82 -8.66
N VAL A 351 -11.80 -15.60 -9.87
CA VAL A 351 -12.31 -14.28 -10.26
C VAL A 351 -13.73 -14.42 -10.81
N VAL A 352 -14.58 -13.48 -10.42
CA VAL A 352 -15.90 -13.25 -11.04
C VAL A 352 -15.79 -11.98 -11.86
N SER A 353 -16.21 -12.01 -13.11
CA SER A 353 -16.25 -10.86 -14.01
C SER A 353 -17.67 -10.51 -14.43
N TYR A 354 -17.86 -9.26 -14.85
CA TYR A 354 -19.07 -8.84 -15.56
C TYR A 354 -19.00 -9.27 -17.03
N LEU A 355 -20.10 -9.79 -17.56
CA LEU A 355 -20.25 -10.12 -18.97
C LEU A 355 -20.85 -8.94 -19.74
N GLY A 356 -20.40 -8.76 -20.99
CA GLY A 356 -20.94 -7.73 -21.88
C GLY A 356 -22.41 -7.96 -22.20
N ARG A 357 -23.15 -6.89 -22.49
CA ARG A 357 -24.55 -6.91 -22.94
C ARG A 357 -24.73 -5.86 -24.04
N LYS A 358 -25.52 -6.18 -25.07
CA LYS A 358 -25.89 -5.21 -26.12
C LYS A 358 -27.38 -4.91 -26.00
N ASP A 359 -27.74 -3.64 -25.88
CA ASP A 359 -29.12 -3.17 -25.75
C ASP A 359 -29.54 -2.38 -27.00
N LYS A 360 -30.85 -2.28 -27.27
CA LYS A 360 -31.41 -1.41 -28.33
C LYS A 360 -32.19 -0.24 -27.70
N LEU A 361 -31.85 0.98 -28.09
CA LEU A 361 -32.68 2.16 -27.80
C LEU A 361 -33.73 2.33 -28.90
N ALA A 362 -35.01 2.32 -28.53
CA ALA A 362 -36.13 2.49 -29.44
C ALA A 362 -36.92 3.76 -29.08
N LEU A 363 -37.45 4.44 -30.11
CA LEU A 363 -38.45 5.50 -29.94
C LEU A 363 -39.83 4.90 -30.19
N THR A 364 -40.68 4.90 -29.17
CA THR A 364 -42.05 4.39 -29.31
C THR A 364 -42.92 5.34 -30.13
N LYS A 365 -44.05 4.84 -30.62
CA LYS A 365 -45.07 5.66 -31.32
C LYS A 365 -45.57 6.84 -30.48
N ASP A 366 -45.48 6.74 -29.16
CA ASP A 366 -45.88 7.77 -28.20
C ASP A 366 -44.76 8.78 -27.93
N ARG A 367 -43.67 8.75 -28.74
CA ARG A 367 -42.49 9.62 -28.65
C ARG A 367 -41.71 9.45 -27.33
N VAL A 368 -41.76 8.25 -26.75
CA VAL A 368 -41.01 7.91 -25.52
C VAL A 368 -39.82 7.03 -25.90
N PHE A 369 -38.64 7.31 -25.34
CA PHE A 369 -37.50 6.41 -25.47
C PHE A 369 -37.68 5.18 -24.58
N SER A 370 -37.41 4.01 -25.13
CA SER A 370 -37.43 2.72 -24.44
C SER A 370 -36.14 1.97 -24.72
N VAL A 371 -35.63 1.23 -23.73
CA VAL A 371 -34.47 0.36 -23.87
C VAL A 371 -34.97 -1.09 -23.92
N ILE A 372 -34.63 -1.78 -24.99
CA ILE A 372 -34.81 -3.24 -25.12
C ILE A 372 -33.48 -3.85 -24.67
N GLU A 373 -33.49 -4.51 -23.52
CA GLU A 373 -32.29 -5.10 -22.94
C GLU A 373 -31.93 -6.41 -23.65
N GLY A 374 -30.64 -6.60 -23.94
CA GLY A 374 -30.11 -7.87 -24.42
C GLY A 374 -29.85 -8.87 -23.30
N VAL A 375 -29.20 -9.98 -23.66
CA VAL A 375 -28.71 -10.97 -22.68
C VAL A 375 -27.20 -10.78 -22.51
N SER A 376 -26.73 -10.83 -21.26
CA SER A 376 -25.30 -10.78 -20.98
C SER A 376 -24.60 -12.06 -21.40
N SER A 377 -23.51 -11.97 -22.16
CA SER A 377 -22.67 -13.09 -22.59
C SER A 377 -21.26 -12.62 -22.99
N ASP A 378 -20.34 -13.56 -23.19
CA ASP A 378 -19.00 -13.25 -23.74
C ASP A 378 -19.09 -12.67 -25.16
N GLU A 379 -20.06 -13.17 -25.93
CA GLU A 379 -20.37 -12.71 -27.29
C GLU A 379 -21.81 -12.17 -27.35
N PRO A 380 -22.06 -10.95 -26.84
CA PRO A 380 -23.41 -10.42 -26.75
C PRO A 380 -23.99 -10.16 -28.13
N ILE A 381 -25.22 -10.61 -28.34
CA ILE A 381 -26.00 -10.35 -29.54
C ILE A 381 -27.04 -9.26 -29.28
N LEU A 382 -27.45 -8.57 -30.33
CA LEU A 382 -28.52 -7.58 -30.24
C LEU A 382 -29.86 -8.27 -29.92
N PRO A 383 -30.72 -7.65 -29.09
CA PRO A 383 -32.02 -8.19 -28.72
C PRO A 383 -33.02 -8.23 -29.87
#